data_AF-A0ABD6BXW1-F1
#
_entry.id   AF-A0ABD6BXW1-F1
#
_cell.length_a   1.000
_cell.length_b   1.000
_cell.length_c   1.000
_cell.angle_alpha   90.00
_cell.angle_beta   90.00
_cell.angle_gamma   90.00
#
_symmetry.space_group_name_H-M   'P 1'
#
loop_
_entity.id
_entity.type
_entity.pdbx_description
1 polymer ?
#
loop_
_entity_poly.entity_id
_entity_poly.type
_entity_poly.pdbx_seq_one_letter_code
_entity_poly.pdbx_strand_id
1 'polypeptide(L)' 'MEANNGYVDTTDGGLFDCPECDVTAPSASVPYDALGYAVCPCCAYSATPRSAAPPPDRRTASF' A
#
# COMPACT_ATOMS: atom_id res chain seq x y z
N MET A 1 -31.52 28.41 17.71
CA MET A 1 -31.00 28.10 16.36
C MET A 1 -29.92 27.05 16.55
N GLU A 2 -30.08 25.92 15.87
CA GLU A 2 -29.48 24.63 16.17
C GLU A 2 -27.97 24.60 15.93
N ALA A 3 -27.23 23.98 16.86
CA ALA A 3 -25.87 23.50 16.66
C ALA A 3 -25.96 22.04 16.21
N ASN A 4 -25.63 21.74 14.96
CA ASN A 4 -25.16 20.43 14.47
C ASN A 4 -24.95 20.52 12.96
N ASN A 5 -23.84 21.13 12.54
CA ASN A 5 -23.25 20.77 11.26
C ASN A 5 -21.79 20.44 11.52
N GLY A 6 -21.59 19.27 12.12
CA GLY A 6 -20.31 18.57 12.03
C GLY A 6 -20.11 18.27 10.55
N TYR A 7 -19.43 19.18 9.86
CA TYR A 7 -18.94 18.96 8.53
C TYR A 7 -18.02 17.76 8.63
N VAL A 8 -18.57 16.61 8.27
CA VAL A 8 -17.90 15.33 8.26
C VAL A 8 -16.64 15.52 7.44
N ASP A 9 -15.53 15.38 8.16
CA ASP A 9 -14.17 15.45 7.67
C ASP A 9 -14.08 14.83 6.27
N THR A 10 -13.90 15.69 5.27
CA THR A 10 -13.72 15.28 3.87
C THR A 10 -12.23 15.11 3.54
N THR A 11 -11.39 14.84 4.56
CA THR A 11 -9.93 14.73 4.38
C THR A 11 -9.33 13.45 4.94
N ASP A 12 -10.12 12.56 5.58
CA ASP A 12 -9.74 11.16 5.81
C ASP A 12 -9.86 10.33 4.52
N GLY A 13 -9.46 10.92 3.40
CA GLY A 13 -9.03 10.13 2.25
C GLY A 13 -7.69 9.52 2.64
N GLY A 14 -7.73 8.43 3.43
CA GLY A 14 -6.59 7.80 4.07
C GLY A 14 -5.31 7.96 3.26
N LEU A 15 -4.34 8.68 3.82
CA LEU A 15 -3.07 8.91 3.15
C LEU A 15 -2.30 7.59 3.16
N PHE A 16 -1.87 7.15 1.98
CA PHE A 16 -0.95 6.03 1.85
C PHE A 16 0.45 6.52 2.15
N ASP A 17 1.08 5.87 3.12
CA ASP A 17 2.46 6.14 3.50
C ASP A 17 3.36 4.97 3.05
N CYS A 18 4.43 5.28 2.31
CA CYS A 18 5.30 4.26 1.76
C CYS A 18 6.51 3.99 2.67
N PRO A 19 6.73 2.74 3.15
CA PRO A 19 7.84 2.44 4.05
C PRO A 19 9.23 2.43 3.39
N GLU A 20 9.32 2.41 2.06
CA GLU A 20 10.60 2.37 1.34
C GLU A 20 11.17 3.77 1.05
N CYS A 21 10.30 4.73 0.72
CA CYS A 21 10.70 6.07 0.31
C CYS A 21 10.09 7.18 1.17
N ASP A 22 9.35 6.82 2.22
CA ASP A 22 8.69 7.74 3.17
C ASP A 22 7.77 8.75 2.46
N VAL A 23 7.24 8.38 1.29
CA VAL A 23 6.33 9.24 0.54
C VAL A 23 4.91 9.07 1.07
N THR A 24 4.29 10.18 1.41
CA THR A 24 2.87 10.24 1.74
C THR A 24 2.08 10.69 0.50
N ALA A 25 1.17 9.84 0.02
CA ALA A 25 0.33 10.12 -1.13
C ALA A 25 -1.16 9.91 -0.79
N PRO A 26 -2.08 10.72 -1.32
CA PRO A 26 -3.51 10.49 -1.11
C PRO A 26 -3.94 9.17 -1.79
N SER A 27 -4.73 8.33 -1.10
CA SER A 27 -5.20 7.05 -1.67
C SER A 27 -5.93 7.19 -3.01
N ALA A 28 -6.50 8.35 -3.32
CA ALA A 28 -7.10 8.65 -4.62
C ALA A 28 -6.08 8.69 -5.79
N SER A 29 -4.81 8.99 -5.50
CA SER A 29 -3.71 9.02 -6.48
C SER A 29 -2.83 7.76 -6.42
N VAL A 30 -3.12 6.83 -5.51
CA VAL A 30 -2.37 5.58 -5.35
C VAL A 30 -2.87 4.58 -6.40
N PRO A 31 -2.03 4.16 -7.36
CA PRO A 31 -2.41 3.09 -8.28
C PRO A 31 -2.56 1.77 -7.53
N TYR A 32 -3.57 0.99 -7.91
CA TYR A 32 -3.76 -0.37 -7.43
C TYR A 32 -3.32 -1.36 -8.52
N ASP A 33 -2.63 -2.42 -8.13
CA ASP A 33 -2.27 -3.52 -9.05
C ASP A 33 -3.52 -4.34 -9.43
N ALA A 34 -3.40 -5.22 -10.43
CA ALA A 34 -4.49 -6.11 -10.86
C ALA A 34 -5.06 -6.99 -9.74
N LEU A 35 -4.28 -7.23 -8.68
CA LEU A 35 -4.69 -7.95 -7.48
C LEU A 35 -5.42 -7.08 -6.43
N GLY A 36 -5.49 -5.76 -6.62
CA GLY A 36 -6.10 -4.83 -5.68
C GLY A 36 -5.18 -4.34 -4.56
N TYR A 37 -3.87 -4.54 -4.66
CA TYR A 37 -2.89 -4.01 -3.69
C TYR A 37 -2.48 -2.58 -4.04
N ALA A 38 -2.35 -1.73 -3.02
CA ALA A 38 -1.82 -0.37 -3.16
C ALA A 38 -0.35 -0.40 -3.61
N VAL A 39 -0.06 0.34 -4.68
CA VAL A 39 1.28 0.51 -5.25
C VAL A 39 1.72 1.95 -5.06
N CYS A 40 2.90 2.13 -4.47
CA CYS A 40 3.46 3.46 -4.27
C CYS A 40 3.72 4.14 -5.63
N PRO A 41 3.19 5.35 -5.89
CA PRO A 41 3.39 6.04 -7.16
C PRO A 41 4.82 6.57 -7.37
N CYS A 42 5.62 6.71 -6.29
CA CYS A 42 7.00 7.22 -6.38
C CYS A 42 8.03 6.12 -6.72
N CYS A 43 8.09 5.06 -5.92
CA CYS A 43 9.06 3.96 -6.08
C CYS A 43 8.47 2.67 -6.68
N ALA A 44 7.18 2.64 -7.03
CA ALA A 44 6.46 1.44 -7.46
C ALA A 44 6.46 0.29 -6.43
N TYR A 45 6.72 0.58 -5.15
CA TYR A 45 6.61 -0.40 -4.08
C TYR A 45 5.16 -0.85 -3.92
N SER A 46 4.88 -2.10 -4.25
CA SER A 46 3.63 -2.75 -3.91
C SER A 46 3.74 -3.32 -2.50
N ALA A 47 2.75 -3.07 -1.65
CA ALA A 47 2.57 -3.83 -0.39
C ALA A 47 2.06 -5.26 -0.68
N THR A 48 2.51 -5.86 -1.79
CA THR A 48 2.35 -7.29 -1.96
C THR A 48 3.03 -7.93 -0.75
N PRO A 49 2.42 -8.97 -0.13
CA PRO A 49 3.20 -9.86 0.70
C PRO A 49 4.23 -10.42 -0.25
N ARG A 50 5.42 -9.79 -0.30
CA ARG A 50 6.56 -10.19 -1.12
C ARG A 50 6.56 -11.68 -0.94
N SER A 51 6.17 -12.42 -1.99
CA SER A 51 6.16 -13.87 -1.95
C SER A 51 7.49 -14.17 -1.31
N ALA A 52 7.44 -14.63 -0.06
CA ALA A 52 8.61 -15.11 0.61
C ALA A 52 8.97 -16.23 -0.33
N ALA A 53 9.89 -15.94 -1.26
CA ALA A 53 10.35 -16.90 -2.22
C ALA A 53 10.62 -18.10 -1.34
N PRO A 54 9.89 -19.22 -1.52
CA PRO A 54 10.11 -20.37 -0.66
C PRO A 54 11.61 -20.56 -0.65
N PRO A 55 12.27 -20.59 0.53
CA PRO A 55 13.72 -20.61 0.61
C PRO A 55 14.19 -21.64 -0.41
N PRO A 56 15.15 -21.33 -1.30
CA PRO A 56 15.47 -22.22 -2.42
C PRO A 56 15.64 -23.60 -1.84
N ASP A 57 14.69 -24.49 -2.18
CA ASP A 57 14.51 -25.76 -1.53
C ASP A 57 15.85 -26.50 -1.64
N ARG A 58 16.56 -26.66 -0.51
CA ARG A 58 17.89 -27.30 -0.44
C ARG A 58 17.88 -28.75 -0.93
N ARG A 59 16.73 -29.25 -1.37
CA ARG A 59 16.46 -30.59 -1.89
C ARG A 59 16.95 -30.82 -3.32
N THR A 60 17.45 -29.79 -4.01
CA THR A 60 18.19 -29.93 -5.29
C THR A 60 19.72 -30.01 -5.11
N ALA A 61 20.21 -30.33 -3.90
CA ALA A 61 21.60 -30.73 -3.70
C ALA A 61 21.67 -32.19 -3.24
N SER A 62 21.34 -33.11 -4.15
CA SER A 62 21.71 -34.51 -4.04
C SER A 62 22.03 -35.00 -5.44
N PHE A 63 23.29 -34.80 -5.84
CA PHE A 63 23.97 -35.52 -6.90
C PHE A 63 25.34 -35.94 -6.39
#